data_AF-A0A8T2FAK5-F1
#
_entry.id   AF-A0A8T2FAK5-F1
#
_cell.length_a   1.000
_cell.length_b   1.000
_cell.length_c   1.000
_cell.angle_alpha   90.00
_cell.angle_beta   90.00
_cell.angle_gamma   90.00
#
_symmetry.space_group_name_H-M   'P 1'
#
loop_
_entity.id
_entity.type
_entity.pdbx_description
1 polymer ?
#
loop_
_entity_poly.entity_id
_entity_poly.type
_entity_poly.pdbx_seq_one_letter_code
_entity_poly.pdbx_strand_id
1 'polypeptide(L)'
;MDPEIQPPPGKAEIKAKIWKLKTAPKIKHFLWKLLSGALATGDNLKRRHIRNHPQCHRCCQEDETSQHLFFDCFYAQQVWRASGIPHQELRTTGITMETKMELLLSSCLANRQPQLFNLAIWILWRLWKSRNQLVFQQKSISWQNTLQRARNDVQEWEDTNTYVQSLNQQVHSSRHQQPTMARTKWQRPPSTWIKYNYDGAFNHQTRNAKAGWLMRDENGVYMGSGQAIGSTTSDSLESEFQALIIAMQHAWSQGYRKVIFEGDSKQVEELMNNKKLNFGRFNWIREGRFWQKRFEEAVFKWVPRTNNQPADILAKHHLQPNQSFKFHYYVPAFITSTLYYDH
;
A
#
# COMPACT_ATOMS: atom_id res chain seq x y z
N MET A 1 46.80 5.55 -5.31
CA MET A 1 46.01 4.42 -5.86
C MET A 1 44.60 4.64 -5.38
N ASP A 2 43.68 4.97 -6.28
CA ASP A 2 42.26 5.01 -5.91
C ASP A 2 41.86 3.62 -5.38
N PRO A 3 41.12 3.53 -4.26
CA PRO A 3 40.68 2.25 -3.75
C PRO A 3 39.78 1.60 -4.80
N GLU A 4 40.22 0.47 -5.33
CA GLU A 4 39.46 -0.32 -6.30
C GLU A 4 38.12 -0.71 -5.65
N ILE A 5 37.05 -0.05 -6.10
CA ILE A 5 35.71 -0.26 -5.55
C ILE A 5 35.28 -1.67 -5.95
N GLN A 6 35.38 -2.61 -5.00
CA GLN A 6 34.93 -3.96 -5.26
C GLN A 6 33.42 -3.99 -5.55
N PRO A 7 32.99 -4.72 -6.59
CA PRO A 7 31.59 -4.81 -6.93
C PRO A 7 30.79 -5.43 -5.77
N PRO A 8 29.52 -5.03 -5.59
CA PRO A 8 28.69 -5.58 -4.54
C PRO A 8 28.55 -7.11 -4.70
N PRO A 9 28.55 -7.87 -3.59
CA PRO A 9 28.55 -9.34 -3.61
C PRO A 9 27.36 -9.92 -4.39
N GLY A 10 27.48 -11.16 -4.86
CA GLY A 10 26.46 -11.88 -5.63
C GLY A 10 26.61 -11.74 -7.15
N LYS A 11 26.44 -12.86 -7.87
CA LYS A 11 26.65 -12.96 -9.33
C LYS A 11 25.73 -12.01 -10.12
N ALA A 12 26.31 -11.26 -11.05
CA ALA A 12 25.59 -10.30 -11.90
C ALA A 12 24.45 -10.97 -12.70
N GLU A 13 24.67 -12.20 -13.16
CA GLU A 13 23.68 -12.99 -13.89
C GLU A 13 22.40 -13.24 -13.08
N ILE A 14 22.54 -13.61 -11.80
CA ILE A 14 21.41 -13.84 -10.90
C ILE A 14 20.67 -12.51 -10.65
N LYS A 15 21.41 -11.40 -10.48
CA LYS A 15 20.81 -10.06 -10.30
C LYS A 15 20.04 -9.61 -11.55
N ALA A 16 20.51 -9.94 -12.75
CA ALA A 16 19.80 -9.62 -14.00
C ALA A 16 18.46 -10.35 -14.11
N LYS A 17 18.36 -11.59 -13.59
CA LYS A 17 17.10 -12.37 -13.54
C LYS A 17 16.00 -11.65 -12.73
N ILE A 18 16.37 -10.91 -11.67
CA ILE A 18 15.40 -10.17 -10.82
C ILE A 18 14.57 -9.17 -11.63
N TRP A 19 15.21 -8.43 -12.55
CA TRP A 19 14.53 -7.39 -13.31
C TRP A 19 13.51 -7.94 -14.31
N LYS A 20 13.70 -9.20 -14.74
CA LYS A 20 12.79 -9.93 -15.61
C LYS A 20 11.55 -10.48 -14.90
N LEU A 21 11.52 -10.49 -13.57
CA LEU A 21 10.37 -10.99 -12.81
C LEU A 21 9.11 -10.14 -13.03
N LYS A 22 7.94 -10.79 -13.12
CA LYS A 22 6.63 -10.12 -13.13
C LYS A 22 6.13 -9.90 -11.69
N THR A 23 6.82 -9.03 -10.96
CA THR A 23 6.49 -8.67 -9.56
C THR A 23 6.61 -7.15 -9.34
N ALA A 24 6.11 -6.65 -8.21
CA ALA A 24 6.12 -5.23 -7.88
C ALA A 24 7.56 -4.65 -7.86
N PRO A 25 7.81 -3.43 -8.35
CA PRO A 25 9.15 -2.83 -8.41
C PRO A 25 9.91 -2.79 -7.08
N LYS A 26 9.19 -2.62 -5.96
CA LYS A 26 9.75 -2.66 -4.60
C LYS A 26 10.34 -4.04 -4.24
N ILE A 27 9.71 -5.11 -4.72
CA ILE A 27 10.17 -6.48 -4.49
C ILE A 27 11.44 -6.73 -5.30
N LYS A 28 11.51 -6.26 -6.56
CA LYS A 28 12.74 -6.31 -7.36
C LYS A 28 13.91 -5.62 -6.66
N HIS A 29 13.70 -4.40 -6.16
CA HIS A 29 14.71 -3.67 -5.39
C HIS A 29 15.11 -4.41 -4.11
N PHE A 30 14.15 -4.99 -3.38
CA PHE A 30 14.43 -5.79 -2.20
C PHE A 30 15.31 -7.01 -2.51
N LEU A 31 14.95 -7.80 -3.52
CA LEU A 31 15.73 -8.98 -3.93
C LEU A 31 17.13 -8.58 -4.38
N TRP A 32 17.26 -7.45 -5.09
CA TRP A 32 18.56 -6.93 -5.49
C TRP A 32 19.41 -6.52 -4.27
N LYS A 33 18.82 -5.85 -3.27
CA LYS A 33 19.50 -5.52 -2.01
C LYS A 33 19.89 -6.77 -1.22
N LEU A 34 19.05 -7.80 -1.22
CA LEU A 34 19.34 -9.09 -0.61
C LEU A 34 20.59 -9.72 -1.23
N LEU A 35 20.60 -9.91 -2.55
CA LEU A 35 21.75 -10.49 -3.26
C LEU A 35 23.00 -9.63 -3.18
N SER A 36 22.84 -8.31 -3.08
CA SER A 36 23.97 -7.36 -2.96
C SER A 36 24.51 -7.23 -1.54
N GLY A 37 24.01 -8.02 -0.57
CA GLY A 37 24.44 -7.92 0.83
C GLY A 37 24.19 -6.52 1.43
N ALA A 38 23.18 -5.81 0.95
CA ALA A 38 22.89 -4.42 1.29
C ALA A 38 21.77 -4.26 2.34
N LEU A 39 21.16 -5.36 2.79
CA LEU A 39 20.17 -5.34 3.86
C LEU A 39 20.81 -5.09 5.21
N ALA A 40 20.07 -4.40 6.09
CA ALA A 40 20.50 -4.09 7.47
C ALA A 40 20.33 -5.29 8.43
N THR A 41 20.94 -6.41 8.06
CA THR A 41 21.09 -7.62 8.89
C THR A 41 22.13 -7.40 9.99
N GLY A 42 22.07 -8.19 11.06
CA GLY A 42 22.94 -8.04 12.24
C GLY A 42 24.43 -8.06 11.89
N ASP A 43 24.85 -8.99 11.02
CA ASP A 43 26.22 -9.07 10.49
C ASP A 43 26.66 -7.78 9.76
N ASN A 44 25.78 -7.23 8.91
CA ASN A 44 26.03 -5.99 8.18
C ASN A 44 26.06 -4.77 9.08
N LEU A 45 25.22 -4.72 10.12
CA LEU A 45 25.25 -3.66 11.12
C LEU A 45 26.52 -3.71 11.96
N LYS A 46 27.00 -4.91 12.31
CA LYS A 46 28.28 -5.11 12.98
C LYS A 46 29.45 -4.66 12.11
N ARG A 47 29.47 -5.08 10.84
CA ARG A 47 30.48 -4.67 9.85
C ARG A 47 30.55 -3.15 9.65
N ARG A 48 29.45 -2.44 9.85
CA ARG A 48 29.36 -0.98 9.76
C ARG A 48 29.55 -0.27 11.11
N HIS A 49 29.95 -0.99 12.16
CA HIS A 49 30.11 -0.45 13.51
C HIS A 49 28.85 0.22 14.09
N ILE A 50 27.65 -0.17 13.63
CA ILE A 50 26.37 0.33 14.13
C ILE A 50 25.88 -0.49 15.32
N ARG A 51 26.19 -1.79 15.35
CA ARG A 51 25.74 -2.71 16.41
C ARG A 51 26.82 -3.72 16.78
N ASN A 52 27.06 -3.92 18.07
CA ASN A 52 28.13 -4.82 18.54
C ASN A 52 27.75 -6.31 18.48
N HIS A 53 26.47 -6.63 18.74
CA HIS A 53 25.98 -8.01 18.78
C HIS A 53 25.10 -8.30 17.56
N PRO A 54 25.57 -9.14 16.61
CA PRO A 54 24.85 -9.47 15.39
C PRO A 54 23.80 -10.57 15.60
N GLN A 55 23.60 -11.07 16.82
CA GLN A 55 22.72 -12.21 17.12
C GLN A 55 21.29 -12.04 16.59
N CYS A 56 20.74 -13.12 16.06
CA CYS A 56 19.38 -13.20 15.54
C CYS A 56 18.34 -13.06 16.66
N HIS A 57 17.47 -12.05 16.54
CA HIS A 57 16.42 -11.75 17.52
C HIS A 57 15.30 -12.80 17.58
N ARG A 58 15.29 -13.78 16.68
CA ARG A 58 14.25 -14.82 16.64
C ARG A 58 14.67 -16.09 17.33
N CYS A 59 15.82 -16.64 16.94
CA CYS A 59 16.31 -17.89 17.52
C CYS A 59 17.23 -17.65 18.72
N CYS A 60 17.87 -16.48 18.82
CA CYS A 60 18.88 -16.18 19.84
C CYS A 60 20.03 -17.21 19.91
N GLN A 61 20.29 -17.94 18.83
CA GLN A 61 21.29 -19.02 18.78
C GLN A 61 22.45 -18.72 17.84
N GLU A 62 22.19 -18.08 16.70
CA GLU A 62 23.19 -17.76 15.69
C GLU A 62 23.22 -16.26 15.35
N ASP A 63 24.28 -15.83 14.68
CA ASP A 63 24.40 -14.49 14.12
C ASP A 63 23.40 -14.28 12.98
N GLU A 64 22.77 -13.10 12.96
CA GLU A 64 21.78 -12.70 11.97
C GLU A 64 22.47 -12.33 10.65
N THR A 65 22.81 -13.34 9.86
CA THR A 65 23.21 -13.20 8.46
C THR A 65 22.00 -13.23 7.53
N SER A 66 22.15 -12.80 6.27
CA SER A 66 21.07 -12.96 5.28
C SER A 66 20.71 -14.44 5.07
N GLN A 67 21.70 -15.33 4.97
CA GLN A 67 21.49 -16.78 4.88
C GLN A 67 20.64 -17.29 6.07
N HIS A 68 21.06 -16.97 7.30
CA HIS A 68 20.35 -17.40 8.50
C HIS A 68 18.93 -16.82 8.53
N LEU A 69 18.79 -15.52 8.32
CA LEU A 69 17.51 -14.83 8.42
C LEU A 69 16.46 -15.37 7.44
N PHE A 70 16.86 -15.70 6.21
CA PHE A 70 15.93 -16.11 5.16
C PHE A 70 15.76 -17.62 5.01
N PHE A 71 16.74 -18.43 5.41
CA PHE A 71 16.73 -19.87 5.13
C PHE A 71 17.01 -20.75 6.34
N ASP A 72 18.03 -20.43 7.16
CA ASP A 72 18.50 -21.41 8.15
C ASP A 72 17.87 -21.22 9.55
N CYS A 73 17.37 -20.02 9.87
CA CYS A 73 16.68 -19.75 11.12
C CYS A 73 15.50 -20.71 11.29
N PHE A 74 15.34 -21.30 12.49
CA PHE A 74 14.22 -22.19 12.83
C PHE A 74 12.86 -21.59 12.44
N TYR A 75 12.70 -20.29 12.67
CA TYR A 75 11.50 -19.56 12.26
C TYR A 75 11.27 -19.55 10.74
N ALA A 76 12.31 -19.29 9.95
CA ALA A 76 12.23 -19.31 8.49
C ALA A 76 11.97 -20.72 7.95
N GLN A 77 12.62 -21.73 8.54
CA GLN A 77 12.42 -23.14 8.23
C GLN A 77 10.97 -23.59 8.41
N GLN A 78 10.30 -23.13 9.48
CA GLN A 78 8.87 -23.41 9.68
C GLN A 78 8.00 -22.82 8.55
N VAL A 79 8.28 -21.58 8.13
CA VAL A 79 7.58 -20.94 7.01
C VAL A 79 7.80 -21.72 5.71
N TRP A 80 9.04 -22.09 5.38
CA TRP A 80 9.36 -22.85 4.18
C TRP A 80 8.71 -24.24 4.18
N ARG A 81 8.76 -24.97 5.29
CA ARG A 81 8.15 -26.31 5.43
C ARG A 81 6.64 -26.27 5.23
N ALA A 82 5.96 -25.26 5.76
CA ALA A 82 4.52 -25.12 5.64
C ALA A 82 4.06 -24.45 4.33
N SER A 83 4.98 -23.95 3.51
CA SER A 83 4.65 -23.21 2.28
C SER A 83 4.05 -24.08 1.18
N GLY A 84 4.38 -25.38 1.14
CA GLY A 84 4.03 -26.29 0.04
C GLY A 84 4.97 -26.23 -1.17
N ILE A 85 6.07 -25.46 -1.11
CA ILE A 85 7.05 -25.36 -2.20
C ILE A 85 7.90 -26.65 -2.25
N PRO A 86 7.93 -27.38 -3.38
CA PRO A 86 8.56 -28.70 -3.49
C PRO A 86 10.07 -28.62 -3.73
N HIS A 87 10.79 -27.85 -2.90
CA HIS A 87 12.25 -27.73 -2.98
C HIS A 87 12.89 -28.01 -1.64
N GLN A 88 13.42 -29.21 -1.50
CA GLN A 88 14.14 -29.61 -0.28
C GLN A 88 15.40 -28.76 -0.11
N GLU A 89 16.02 -28.34 -1.20
CA GLU A 89 17.25 -27.56 -1.27
C GLU A 89 17.13 -26.20 -0.56
N LEU A 90 15.94 -25.61 -0.51
CA LEU A 90 15.70 -24.36 0.23
C LEU A 90 15.85 -24.56 1.74
N ARG A 91 15.52 -25.78 2.20
CA ARG A 91 15.51 -26.18 3.62
C ARG A 91 16.84 -26.81 4.04
N THR A 92 17.63 -27.29 3.10
CA THR A 92 18.93 -27.92 3.35
C THR A 92 19.95 -26.88 3.84
N THR A 93 20.55 -27.15 5.00
CA THR A 93 21.68 -26.38 5.53
C THR A 93 22.94 -26.74 4.74
N GLY A 94 23.84 -25.77 4.51
CA GLY A 94 25.05 -25.96 3.70
C GLY A 94 24.93 -25.59 2.22
N ILE A 95 23.72 -25.39 1.70
CA ILE A 95 23.51 -24.75 0.38
C ILE A 95 23.53 -23.23 0.57
N THR A 96 24.32 -22.53 -0.24
CA THR A 96 24.47 -21.07 -0.14
C THR A 96 23.20 -20.33 -0.54
N MET A 97 23.06 -19.11 -0.02
CA MET A 97 21.94 -18.22 -0.32
C MET A 97 21.84 -17.98 -1.82
N GLU A 98 22.98 -17.78 -2.48
CA GLU A 98 23.02 -17.52 -3.92
C GLU A 98 22.49 -18.69 -4.72
N THR A 99 22.87 -19.93 -4.39
CA THR A 99 22.35 -21.13 -5.06
C THR A 99 20.85 -21.31 -4.82
N LYS A 100 20.38 -21.11 -3.58
CA LYS A 100 18.94 -21.14 -3.25
C LYS A 100 18.17 -20.08 -4.05
N MET A 101 18.69 -18.86 -4.13
CA MET A 101 18.12 -17.76 -4.88
C MET A 101 18.10 -18.01 -6.39
N GLU A 102 19.17 -18.56 -6.95
CA GLU A 102 19.24 -18.94 -8.36
C GLU A 102 18.19 -19.98 -8.74
N LEU A 103 18.02 -20.99 -7.90
CA LEU A 103 16.99 -22.01 -8.06
C LEU A 103 15.59 -21.39 -8.04
N LEU A 104 15.29 -20.53 -7.06
CA LEU A 104 14.01 -19.82 -6.99
C LEU A 104 13.73 -18.97 -8.24
N LEU A 105 14.69 -18.13 -8.63
CA LEU A 105 14.54 -17.20 -9.75
C LEU A 105 14.41 -17.92 -11.09
N SER A 106 15.18 -18.99 -11.29
CA SER A 106 15.13 -19.77 -12.53
C SER A 106 13.80 -20.50 -12.67
N SER A 107 13.26 -21.06 -11.58
CA SER A 107 11.94 -21.68 -11.59
C SER A 107 10.80 -20.68 -11.81
N CYS A 108 10.88 -19.49 -11.20
CA CYS A 108 9.95 -18.37 -11.49
C CYS A 108 9.94 -18.02 -12.98
N LEU A 109 11.12 -17.83 -13.58
CA LEU A 109 11.25 -17.39 -14.97
C LEU A 109 10.89 -18.48 -15.98
N ALA A 110 11.13 -19.75 -15.63
CA ALA A 110 10.71 -20.90 -16.45
C ALA A 110 9.19 -21.13 -16.41
N ASN A 111 8.43 -20.34 -15.63
CA ASN A 111 6.99 -20.45 -15.46
C ASN A 111 6.53 -21.87 -15.01
N ARG A 112 7.41 -22.59 -14.31
CA ARG A 112 7.09 -23.89 -13.71
C ARG A 112 6.33 -23.59 -12.41
N GLN A 113 5.07 -24.00 -12.28
CA GLN A 113 4.21 -23.74 -11.11
C GLN A 113 4.25 -22.27 -10.61
N PRO A 114 3.81 -21.29 -11.43
CA PRO A 114 4.01 -19.86 -11.17
C PRO A 114 3.51 -19.37 -9.80
N GLN A 115 2.41 -19.94 -9.29
CA GLN A 115 1.84 -19.57 -7.99
C GLN A 115 2.80 -19.90 -6.82
N LEU A 116 3.43 -21.07 -6.84
CA LEU A 116 4.31 -21.52 -5.75
C LEU A 116 5.63 -20.74 -5.74
N PHE A 117 6.17 -20.40 -6.90
CA PHE A 117 7.42 -19.65 -7.00
C PHE A 117 7.22 -18.14 -6.82
N ASN A 118 6.06 -17.60 -7.20
CA ASN A 118 5.64 -16.28 -6.76
C ASN A 118 5.58 -16.24 -5.22
N LEU A 119 4.93 -17.23 -4.60
CA LEU A 119 4.87 -17.34 -3.14
C LEU A 119 6.26 -17.34 -2.49
N ALA A 120 7.25 -18.01 -3.07
CA ALA A 120 8.62 -18.02 -2.57
C ALA A 120 9.22 -16.60 -2.45
N ILE A 121 9.04 -15.76 -3.47
CA ILE A 121 9.50 -14.37 -3.47
C ILE A 121 8.81 -13.56 -2.36
N TRP A 122 7.50 -13.76 -2.19
CA TRP A 122 6.72 -13.06 -1.16
C TRP A 122 7.05 -13.57 0.26
N ILE A 123 7.42 -14.84 0.42
CA ILE A 123 7.96 -15.39 1.67
C ILE A 123 9.24 -14.66 2.07
N LEU A 124 10.21 -14.51 1.16
CA LEU A 124 11.45 -13.77 1.43
C LEU A 124 11.14 -12.33 1.89
N TRP A 125 10.24 -11.65 1.17
CA TRP A 125 9.80 -10.31 1.56
C TRP A 125 9.15 -10.28 2.96
N ARG A 126 8.30 -11.26 3.27
CA ARG A 126 7.58 -11.32 4.54
C ARG A 126 8.48 -11.71 5.71
N LEU A 127 9.49 -12.55 5.51
CA LEU A 127 10.53 -12.82 6.50
C LEU A 127 11.28 -11.54 6.87
N TRP A 128 11.69 -10.74 5.86
CA TRP A 128 12.33 -9.44 6.08
C TRP A 128 11.43 -8.47 6.85
N LYS A 129 10.18 -8.31 6.43
CA LYS A 129 9.21 -7.42 7.09
C LYS A 129 8.91 -7.87 8.51
N SER A 130 8.72 -9.16 8.72
CA SER A 130 8.45 -9.74 10.04
C SER A 130 9.63 -9.53 10.99
N ARG A 131 10.88 -9.68 10.52
CA ARG A 131 12.08 -9.33 11.30
C ARG A 131 12.11 -7.84 11.64
N ASN A 132 11.85 -6.95 10.69
CA ASN A 132 11.88 -5.50 10.95
C ASN A 132 10.79 -5.07 11.94
N GLN A 133 9.60 -5.69 11.91
CA GLN A 133 8.56 -5.41 12.90
C GLN A 133 8.96 -5.87 14.30
N LEU A 134 9.66 -7.01 14.41
CA LEU A 134 10.21 -7.45 15.68
C LEU A 134 11.26 -6.47 16.21
N VAL A 135 12.24 -6.10 15.38
CA VAL A 135 13.36 -5.23 15.80
C VAL A 135 12.94 -3.80 16.12
N PHE A 136 12.08 -3.18 15.29
CA PHE A 136 11.74 -1.75 15.43
C PHE A 136 10.43 -1.49 16.19
N GLN A 137 9.55 -2.48 16.31
CA GLN A 137 8.22 -2.29 16.93
C GLN A 137 7.95 -3.30 18.06
N GLN A 138 8.89 -4.19 18.39
CA GLN A 138 8.70 -5.27 19.36
C GLN A 138 7.47 -6.14 19.06
N LYS A 139 7.07 -6.22 17.78
CA LYS A 139 5.91 -7.00 17.34
C LYS A 139 6.37 -8.36 16.83
N SER A 140 6.20 -9.38 17.66
CA SER A 140 6.41 -10.77 17.26
C SER A 140 5.20 -11.30 16.50
N ILE A 141 5.42 -11.67 15.23
CA ILE A 141 4.41 -12.31 14.38
C ILE A 141 4.77 -13.78 14.30
N SER A 142 3.78 -14.66 14.47
CA SER A 142 3.96 -16.10 14.33
C SER A 142 4.30 -16.49 12.89
N TRP A 143 4.98 -17.63 12.71
CA TRP A 143 5.37 -18.11 11.40
C TRP A 143 4.14 -18.42 10.53
N GLN A 144 3.05 -18.93 11.12
CA GLN A 144 1.78 -19.18 10.43
C GLN A 144 1.23 -17.88 9.84
N ASN A 145 1.20 -16.81 10.65
CA ASN A 145 0.72 -15.50 10.21
C ASN A 145 1.64 -14.85 9.17
N THR A 146 2.95 -15.10 9.25
CA THR A 146 3.90 -14.63 8.23
C THR A 146 3.66 -15.33 6.89
N LEU A 147 3.45 -16.65 6.91
CA LEU A 147 3.11 -17.41 5.72
C LEU A 147 1.74 -17.00 5.15
N GLN A 148 0.72 -16.84 6.01
CA GLN A 148 -0.60 -16.40 5.57
C GLN A 148 -0.55 -15.01 4.94
N ARG A 149 0.23 -14.08 5.50
CA ARG A 149 0.46 -12.76 4.90
C ARG A 149 1.20 -12.86 3.56
N ALA A 150 2.11 -13.81 3.38
CA ALA A 150 2.75 -14.05 2.08
C ALA A 150 1.75 -14.55 1.04
N ARG A 151 0.85 -15.49 1.42
CA ARG A 151 -0.23 -15.96 0.55
C ARG A 151 -1.20 -14.84 0.17
N ASN A 152 -1.61 -14.04 1.13
CA ASN A 152 -2.49 -12.89 0.88
C ASN A 152 -1.84 -11.88 -0.08
N ASP A 153 -0.52 -11.64 0.03
CA ASP A 153 0.18 -10.75 -0.89
C ASP A 153 0.27 -11.30 -2.31
N VAL A 154 0.45 -12.63 -2.47
CA VAL A 154 0.42 -13.28 -3.78
C VAL A 154 -0.95 -13.08 -4.41
N GLN A 155 -2.02 -13.36 -3.67
CA GLN A 155 -3.39 -13.19 -4.15
C GLN A 155 -3.66 -11.73 -4.52
N GLU A 156 -3.31 -10.78 -3.64
CA GLU A 156 -3.47 -9.34 -3.90
C GLU A 156 -2.71 -8.91 -5.17
N TRP A 157 -1.51 -9.45 -5.40
CA TRP A 157 -0.72 -9.18 -6.59
C TRP A 157 -1.34 -9.75 -7.87
N GLU A 158 -1.86 -10.98 -7.82
CA GLU A 158 -2.53 -11.65 -8.95
C GLU A 158 -3.84 -10.96 -9.30
N ASP A 159 -4.64 -10.60 -8.28
CA ASP A 159 -5.89 -9.85 -8.44
C ASP A 159 -5.63 -8.48 -9.06
N THR A 160 -4.59 -7.77 -8.59
CA THR A 160 -4.21 -6.46 -9.14
C THR A 160 -3.80 -6.57 -10.61
N ASN A 161 -3.02 -7.59 -10.98
CA ASN A 161 -2.61 -7.77 -12.38
C ASN A 161 -3.78 -8.13 -13.28
N THR A 162 -4.69 -8.98 -12.83
CA THR A 162 -5.90 -9.35 -13.57
C THR A 162 -6.80 -8.12 -13.78
N TYR A 163 -6.98 -7.31 -12.73
CA TYR A 163 -7.76 -6.08 -12.80
C TYR A 163 -7.14 -5.05 -13.76
N VAL A 164 -5.83 -4.79 -13.68
CA VAL A 164 -5.13 -3.86 -14.59
C VAL A 164 -5.20 -4.33 -16.05
N GLN A 165 -5.13 -5.64 -16.30
CA GLN A 165 -5.32 -6.20 -17.64
C GLN A 165 -6.73 -5.92 -18.17
N SER A 166 -7.76 -6.05 -17.32
CA SER A 166 -9.15 -5.75 -17.70
C SER A 166 -9.38 -4.26 -18.02
N LEU A 167 -8.76 -3.35 -17.25
CA LEU A 167 -8.82 -1.91 -17.51
C LEU A 167 -8.15 -1.53 -18.83
N ASN A 168 -6.99 -2.13 -19.15
CA ASN A 168 -6.29 -1.86 -20.40
C ASN A 168 -7.08 -2.35 -21.63
N GLN A 169 -7.86 -3.43 -21.51
CA GLN A 169 -8.77 -3.88 -22.57
C GLN A 169 -9.95 -2.92 -22.78
N GLN A 170 -10.53 -2.36 -21.73
CA GLN A 170 -11.66 -1.42 -21.83
C GLN A 170 -11.26 -0.07 -22.45
N VAL A 171 -10.02 0.38 -22.26
CA VAL A 171 -9.48 1.62 -22.86
C VAL A 171 -9.31 1.50 -24.38
N HIS A 172 -9.06 0.30 -24.92
CA HIS A 172 -8.95 0.11 -26.38
C HIS A 172 -10.30 0.09 -27.10
N SER A 173 -11.42 -0.12 -26.39
CA SER A 173 -12.76 -0.20 -26.98
C SER A 173 -13.54 1.13 -27.00
N SER A 174 -13.01 2.20 -26.39
CA SER A 174 -13.76 3.45 -26.13
C SER A 174 -13.06 4.71 -26.66
N ARG A 175 -12.51 4.65 -27.88
CA ARG A 175 -11.95 5.82 -28.58
C ARG A 175 -13.05 6.55 -29.39
N HIS A 176 -14.10 7.02 -28.72
CA HIS A 176 -15.00 8.03 -29.29
C HIS A 176 -14.62 9.42 -28.78
N GLN A 177 -14.41 10.33 -29.73
CA GLN A 177 -13.97 11.71 -29.53
C GLN A 177 -15.00 12.50 -28.70
N GLN A 178 -14.55 13.05 -27.57
CA GLN A 178 -15.24 14.17 -26.91
C GLN A 178 -14.30 15.38 -26.83
N PRO A 179 -14.85 16.61 -26.83
CA PRO A 179 -14.06 17.83 -26.98
C PRO A 179 -13.16 18.05 -25.77
N THR A 180 -11.93 18.48 -26.06
CA THR A 180 -10.89 18.79 -25.08
C THR A 180 -11.25 20.02 -24.25
N MET A 181 -11.96 19.83 -23.13
CA MET A 181 -11.85 20.75 -22.00
C MET A 181 -10.49 20.53 -21.34
N ALA A 182 -9.74 21.61 -21.13
CA ALA A 182 -8.43 21.58 -20.50
C ALA A 182 -8.47 20.74 -19.21
N ARG A 183 -7.71 19.64 -19.19
CA ARG A 183 -7.55 18.78 -18.00
C ARG A 183 -6.95 19.63 -16.89
N THR A 184 -7.80 20.20 -16.03
CA THR A 184 -7.36 20.86 -14.81
C THR A 184 -6.73 19.76 -13.98
N LYS A 185 -5.42 19.82 -13.75
CA LYS A 185 -4.72 18.83 -12.93
C LYS A 185 -4.94 19.10 -11.44
N TRP A 186 -4.68 18.11 -10.59
CA TRP A 186 -4.72 18.30 -9.15
C TRP A 186 -3.66 19.34 -8.72
N GLN A 187 -3.99 20.15 -7.72
CA GLN A 187 -3.10 21.21 -7.23
C GLN A 187 -2.68 20.96 -5.78
N ARG A 188 -1.42 21.28 -5.46
CA ARG A 188 -0.89 21.19 -4.09
C ARG A 188 -1.58 22.20 -3.16
N PRO A 189 -1.78 21.88 -1.87
CA PRO A 189 -2.25 22.86 -0.90
C PRO A 189 -1.14 23.88 -0.52
N PRO A 190 -1.50 25.03 0.08
CA PRO A 190 -0.51 25.97 0.62
C PRO A 190 0.36 25.34 1.71
N SER A 191 1.48 25.99 2.04
CA SER A 191 2.37 25.50 3.10
C SER A 191 1.64 25.41 4.43
N THR A 192 1.92 24.36 5.22
CA THR A 192 1.30 23.93 6.50
C THR A 192 -0.09 23.32 6.39
N TRP A 193 -0.69 23.30 5.20
CA TRP A 193 -2.01 22.71 4.99
C TRP A 193 -1.94 21.26 4.55
N ILE A 194 -2.90 20.46 5.03
CA ILE A 194 -3.14 19.11 4.53
C ILE A 194 -4.34 19.12 3.61
N LYS A 195 -4.24 18.43 2.47
CA LYS A 195 -5.35 18.26 1.54
C LYS A 195 -5.91 16.86 1.63
N TYR A 196 -7.20 16.77 1.91
CA TYR A 196 -8.01 15.56 1.89
C TYR A 196 -8.84 15.52 0.61
N ASN A 197 -8.66 14.49 -0.20
CA ASN A 197 -9.65 14.13 -1.23
C ASN A 197 -10.57 13.05 -0.65
N TYR A 198 -11.89 13.20 -0.76
CA TYR A 198 -12.88 12.27 -0.22
C TYR A 198 -13.96 11.92 -1.25
N ASP A 199 -14.60 10.77 -1.10
CA ASP A 199 -15.68 10.32 -1.99
C ASP A 199 -16.62 9.32 -1.28
N GLY A 200 -17.91 9.37 -1.64
CA GLY A 200 -18.94 8.46 -1.16
C GLY A 200 -19.37 7.43 -2.22
N ALA A 201 -19.39 6.15 -1.84
CA ALA A 201 -19.96 5.09 -2.67
C ALA A 201 -21.27 4.58 -2.07
N PHE A 202 -22.37 4.77 -2.81
CA PHE A 202 -23.71 4.35 -2.40
C PHE A 202 -24.21 3.16 -3.21
N ASN A 203 -24.79 2.16 -2.54
CA ASN A 203 -25.51 1.07 -3.18
C ASN A 203 -27.02 1.24 -2.98
N HIS A 204 -27.77 1.49 -4.06
CA HIS A 204 -29.22 1.71 -4.01
C HIS A 204 -30.02 0.50 -3.50
N GLN A 205 -29.55 -0.73 -3.71
CA GLN A 205 -30.26 -1.95 -3.34
C GLN A 205 -30.12 -2.24 -1.85
N THR A 206 -28.91 -2.12 -1.32
CA THR A 206 -28.62 -2.42 0.10
C THR A 206 -28.72 -1.21 1.00
N ARG A 207 -28.80 0.00 0.43
CA ARG A 207 -28.66 1.30 1.10
C ARG A 207 -27.34 1.48 1.87
N ASN A 208 -26.35 0.61 1.62
CA ASN A 208 -25.05 0.71 2.25
C ASN A 208 -24.24 1.86 1.63
N ALA A 209 -23.61 2.65 2.49
CA ALA A 209 -22.66 3.67 2.10
C ALA A 209 -21.24 3.27 2.49
N LYS A 210 -20.28 3.66 1.66
CA LYS A 210 -18.86 3.55 1.94
C LYS A 210 -18.19 4.88 1.69
N ALA A 211 -17.14 5.16 2.44
CA ALA A 211 -16.32 6.34 2.30
C ALA A 211 -14.90 5.95 1.90
N GLY A 212 -14.32 6.72 0.99
CA GLY A 212 -12.90 6.69 0.67
C GLY A 212 -12.29 8.07 0.89
N TRP A 213 -11.09 8.14 1.46
CA TRP A 213 -10.35 9.40 1.54
C TRP A 213 -8.85 9.19 1.44
N LEU A 214 -8.13 10.20 0.99
CA LEU A 214 -6.67 10.25 1.00
C LEU A 214 -6.19 11.60 1.48
N MET A 215 -5.02 11.66 2.10
CA MET A 215 -4.38 12.90 2.50
C MET A 215 -3.01 13.09 1.85
N ARG A 216 -2.75 14.33 1.43
CA ARG A 216 -1.50 14.81 0.85
C ARG A 216 -1.04 16.08 1.55
N ASP A 217 0.28 16.24 1.72
CA ASP A 217 0.87 17.44 2.30
C ASP A 217 1.03 18.59 1.28
N GLU A 218 1.62 19.70 1.73
CA GLU A 218 2.02 20.88 0.94
C GLU A 218 2.92 20.55 -0.27
N ASN A 219 3.71 19.46 -0.19
CA ASN A 219 4.58 19.00 -1.26
C ASN A 219 3.86 18.05 -2.23
N GLY A 220 2.59 17.72 -1.96
CA GLY A 220 1.81 16.73 -2.68
C GLY A 220 2.20 15.29 -2.34
N VAL A 221 2.99 15.08 -1.29
CA VAL A 221 3.40 13.76 -0.84
C VAL A 221 2.21 13.07 -0.19
N TYR A 222 1.98 11.82 -0.59
CA TYR A 222 0.99 10.96 0.03
C TYR A 222 1.33 10.72 1.51
N MET A 223 0.38 11.02 2.39
CA MET A 223 0.53 10.86 3.83
C MET A 223 -0.28 9.67 4.37
N GLY A 224 -1.32 9.24 3.64
CA GLY A 224 -2.19 8.14 4.04
C GLY A 224 -3.51 8.14 3.30
N SER A 225 -4.24 7.04 3.36
CA SER A 225 -5.60 6.95 2.85
C SER A 225 -6.42 5.95 3.65
N GLY A 226 -7.73 6.10 3.62
CA GLY A 226 -8.63 5.23 4.36
C GLY A 226 -9.87 4.87 3.58
N GLN A 227 -10.51 3.83 4.08
CA GLN A 227 -11.80 3.34 3.64
C GLN A 227 -12.63 3.05 4.88
N ALA A 228 -13.91 3.37 4.84
CA ALA A 228 -14.83 3.03 5.91
C ALA A 228 -16.18 2.59 5.34
N ILE A 229 -16.85 1.68 6.03
CA ILE A 229 -18.27 1.40 5.84
C ILE A 229 -19.02 2.40 6.72
N GLY A 230 -19.85 3.21 6.08
CA GLY A 230 -20.72 4.17 6.75
C GLY A 230 -22.01 3.53 7.22
N SER A 231 -22.88 4.34 7.83
CA SER A 231 -24.25 3.92 8.10
C SER A 231 -25.05 3.81 6.81
N THR A 232 -26.25 3.24 6.88
CA THR A 232 -27.17 3.31 5.75
C THR A 232 -27.49 4.76 5.41
N THR A 233 -27.51 5.09 4.12
CA THR A 233 -27.91 6.41 3.61
C THR A 233 -29.11 6.30 2.69
N SER A 234 -29.85 7.39 2.54
CA SER A 234 -31.07 7.42 1.73
C SER A 234 -30.75 7.62 0.25
N ASP A 235 -29.65 8.31 -0.06
CA ASP A 235 -29.20 8.59 -1.40
C ASP A 235 -27.68 8.80 -1.50
N SER A 236 -27.24 9.07 -2.73
CA SER A 236 -25.84 9.39 -3.06
C SER A 236 -25.35 10.66 -2.35
N LEU A 237 -26.16 11.71 -2.23
CA LEU A 237 -25.77 12.96 -1.56
C LEU A 237 -25.47 12.77 -0.07
N GLU A 238 -26.28 11.96 0.63
CA GLU A 238 -26.04 11.60 2.02
C GLU A 238 -24.75 10.78 2.18
N SER A 239 -24.45 9.89 1.23
CA SER A 239 -23.18 9.14 1.23
C SER A 239 -21.96 10.05 1.08
N GLU A 240 -22.07 11.12 0.27
CA GLU A 240 -21.02 12.13 0.11
C GLU A 240 -20.81 12.95 1.38
N PHE A 241 -21.89 13.36 2.05
CA PHE A 241 -21.81 14.03 3.36
C PHE A 241 -21.17 13.12 4.41
N GLN A 242 -21.54 11.85 4.44
CA GLN A 242 -20.98 10.89 5.36
C GLN A 242 -19.48 10.68 5.11
N ALA A 243 -19.06 10.58 3.84
CA ALA A 243 -17.65 10.49 3.48
C ALA A 243 -16.86 11.72 3.91
N LEU A 244 -17.41 12.92 3.70
CA LEU A 244 -16.81 14.16 4.19
C LEU A 244 -16.63 14.14 5.72
N ILE A 245 -17.68 13.80 6.47
CA ILE A 245 -17.64 13.79 7.94
C ILE A 245 -16.61 12.78 8.45
N ILE A 246 -16.54 11.58 7.87
CA ILE A 246 -15.53 10.57 8.22
C ILE A 246 -14.12 11.10 7.93
N ALA A 247 -13.91 11.77 6.80
CA ALA A 247 -12.62 12.38 6.46
C ALA A 247 -12.25 13.51 7.46
N MET A 248 -13.21 14.32 7.90
CA MET A 248 -13.01 15.35 8.92
C MET A 248 -12.67 14.76 10.28
N GLN A 249 -13.42 13.74 10.72
CA GLN A 249 -13.14 13.03 11.98
C GLN A 249 -11.74 12.43 11.98
N HIS A 250 -11.36 11.79 10.87
CA HIS A 250 -10.03 11.27 10.68
C HIS A 250 -8.97 12.38 10.76
N ALA A 251 -9.11 13.46 9.98
CA ALA A 251 -8.17 14.57 9.98
C ALA A 251 -7.98 15.18 11.38
N TRP A 252 -9.07 15.36 12.12
CA TRP A 252 -9.04 15.85 13.49
C TRP A 252 -8.26 14.93 14.42
N SER A 253 -8.51 13.61 14.34
CA SER A 253 -7.84 12.57 15.14
C SER A 253 -6.34 12.48 14.87
N GLN A 254 -5.89 12.83 13.67
CA GLN A 254 -4.48 12.87 13.30
C GLN A 254 -3.76 14.15 13.77
N GLY A 255 -4.48 15.07 14.40
CA GLY A 255 -3.92 16.34 14.88
C GLY A 255 -3.86 17.45 13.83
N TYR A 256 -4.41 17.25 12.63
CA TYR A 256 -4.44 18.30 11.60
C TYR A 256 -5.48 19.37 11.95
N ARG A 257 -5.10 20.65 11.78
CA ARG A 257 -5.92 21.81 12.13
C ARG A 257 -6.19 22.76 10.96
N LYS A 258 -5.34 22.76 9.93
CA LYS A 258 -5.51 23.53 8.68
C LYS A 258 -5.68 22.56 7.52
N VAL A 259 -6.91 22.40 7.03
CA VAL A 259 -7.27 21.31 6.10
C VAL A 259 -8.13 21.80 4.93
N ILE A 260 -7.78 21.35 3.72
CA ILE A 260 -8.64 21.49 2.53
C ILE A 260 -9.32 20.14 2.29
N PHE A 261 -10.65 20.12 2.23
CA PHE A 261 -11.45 18.96 1.84
C PHE A 261 -11.95 19.14 0.40
N GLU A 262 -11.56 18.22 -0.48
CA GLU A 262 -11.94 18.18 -1.90
C GLU A 262 -12.78 16.94 -2.19
N GLY A 263 -13.94 17.14 -2.80
CA GLY A 263 -14.82 16.06 -3.26
C GLY A 263 -15.45 16.39 -4.61
N ASP A 264 -16.08 15.40 -5.24
CA ASP A 264 -16.69 15.57 -6.57
C ASP A 264 -18.17 16.00 -6.55
N SER A 265 -18.75 16.12 -5.35
CA SER A 265 -20.13 16.58 -5.14
C SER A 265 -20.21 18.10 -4.98
N LYS A 266 -20.61 18.78 -6.06
CA LYS A 266 -20.82 20.24 -6.06
C LYS A 266 -21.88 20.66 -5.03
N GLN A 267 -22.89 19.83 -4.81
CA GLN A 267 -23.94 20.09 -3.83
C GLN A 267 -23.40 20.12 -2.39
N VAL A 268 -22.52 19.19 -2.03
CA VAL A 268 -21.89 19.20 -0.69
C VAL A 268 -21.05 20.46 -0.49
N GLU A 269 -20.25 20.85 -1.49
CA GLU A 269 -19.46 22.09 -1.45
C GLU A 269 -20.34 23.33 -1.25
N GLU A 270 -21.39 23.47 -2.06
CA GLU A 270 -22.31 24.62 -1.98
C GLU A 270 -23.02 24.70 -0.61
N LEU A 271 -23.41 23.56 -0.03
CA LEU A 271 -24.09 23.50 1.27
C LEU A 271 -23.14 23.79 2.44
N MET A 272 -21.91 23.28 2.39
CA MET A 272 -20.89 23.52 3.42
C MET A 272 -20.38 24.96 3.41
N ASN A 273 -20.34 25.60 2.24
CA ASN A 273 -19.94 27.00 2.08
C ASN A 273 -21.12 28.00 2.16
N ASN A 274 -22.29 27.57 2.66
CA ASN A 274 -23.48 28.41 2.84
C ASN A 274 -23.99 29.10 1.57
N LYS A 275 -23.67 28.56 0.39
CA LYS A 275 -24.12 29.09 -0.90
C LYS A 275 -25.57 28.71 -1.19
N LYS A 276 -26.07 27.62 -0.59
CA LYS A 276 -27.45 27.12 -0.71
C LYS A 276 -27.98 26.61 0.61
N LEU A 277 -29.31 26.64 0.76
CA LEU A 277 -30.05 26.05 1.87
C LEU A 277 -30.69 24.74 1.43
N ASN A 278 -30.64 23.71 2.27
CA ASN A 278 -31.34 22.45 2.05
C ASN A 278 -31.84 21.87 3.38
N PHE A 279 -33.13 22.03 3.64
CA PHE A 279 -33.77 21.57 4.89
C PHE A 279 -33.79 20.04 5.03
N GLY A 280 -33.90 19.30 3.92
CA GLY A 280 -33.88 17.84 3.92
C GLY A 280 -32.52 17.25 4.33
N ARG A 281 -31.44 18.03 4.24
CA ARG A 281 -30.07 17.63 4.61
C ARG A 281 -29.57 18.35 5.87
N PHE A 282 -30.46 18.95 6.65
CA PHE A 282 -30.11 19.75 7.82
C PHE A 282 -29.21 19.01 8.82
N ASN A 283 -29.51 17.75 9.13
CA ASN A 283 -28.72 16.97 10.08
C ASN A 283 -27.27 16.75 9.61
N TRP A 284 -27.09 16.41 8.33
CA TRP A 284 -25.76 16.24 7.72
C TRP A 284 -24.97 17.55 7.68
N ILE A 285 -25.62 18.66 7.30
CA ILE A 285 -25.01 19.99 7.31
C ILE A 285 -24.63 20.40 8.73
N ARG A 286 -25.50 20.16 9.72
CA ARG A 286 -25.24 20.46 11.14
C ARG A 286 -24.02 19.70 11.64
N GLU A 287 -23.93 18.41 11.35
CA GLU A 287 -22.80 17.57 11.75
C GLU A 287 -21.50 18.00 11.05
N GLY A 288 -21.54 18.23 9.73
CA GLY A 288 -20.40 18.76 8.98
C GLY A 288 -19.88 20.08 9.56
N ARG A 289 -20.78 21.01 9.89
CA ARG A 289 -20.42 22.29 10.53
C ARG A 289 -19.90 22.12 11.96
N PHE A 290 -20.43 21.17 12.72
CA PHE A 290 -19.93 20.83 14.04
C PHE A 290 -18.46 20.37 13.99
N TRP A 291 -18.10 19.57 13.00
CA TRP A 291 -16.70 19.20 12.75
C TRP A 291 -15.88 20.36 12.21
N GLN A 292 -16.42 21.17 11.30
CA GLN A 292 -15.73 22.32 10.70
C GLN A 292 -15.20 23.27 11.77
N LYS A 293 -16.02 23.57 12.78
CA LYS A 293 -15.69 24.48 13.89
C LYS A 293 -14.54 24.02 14.79
N ARG A 294 -14.11 22.76 14.68
CA ARG A 294 -12.96 22.26 15.46
C ARG A 294 -11.64 22.65 14.85
N PHE A 295 -11.58 22.74 13.52
CA PHE A 295 -10.37 23.12 12.79
C PHE A 295 -10.07 24.60 12.99
N GLU A 296 -8.78 24.96 12.99
CA GLU A 296 -8.37 26.36 12.89
C GLU A 296 -8.84 26.92 11.54
N GLU A 297 -8.61 26.16 10.47
CA GLU A 297 -9.10 26.49 9.14
C GLU A 297 -9.52 25.20 8.39
N ALA A 298 -10.76 25.18 7.91
CA ALA A 298 -11.29 24.10 7.07
C ALA A 298 -11.95 24.69 5.82
N VAL A 299 -11.46 24.30 4.65
CA VAL A 299 -11.92 24.80 3.36
C VAL A 299 -12.51 23.65 2.54
N PHE A 300 -13.72 23.81 2.01
CA PHE A 300 -14.37 22.81 1.16
C PHE A 300 -14.32 23.25 -0.30
N LYS A 301 -13.87 22.37 -1.18
CA LYS A 301 -13.75 22.63 -2.61
C LYS A 301 -14.35 21.49 -3.43
N TRP A 302 -15.00 21.87 -4.52
CA TRP A 302 -15.45 20.94 -5.53
C TRP A 302 -14.34 20.73 -6.57
N VAL A 303 -14.16 19.48 -7.00
CA VAL A 303 -13.31 19.12 -8.11
C VAL A 303 -14.07 18.19 -9.08
N PRO A 304 -13.76 18.20 -10.39
CA PRO A 304 -14.31 17.21 -11.30
C PRO A 304 -13.96 15.79 -10.85
N ARG A 305 -14.86 14.82 -11.09
CA ARG A 305 -14.63 13.40 -10.75
C ARG A 305 -13.32 12.83 -11.32
N THR A 306 -12.89 13.32 -12.49
CA THR A 306 -11.61 12.97 -13.11
C THR A 306 -10.39 13.31 -12.24
N ASN A 307 -10.54 14.26 -11.32
CA ASN A 307 -9.49 14.73 -10.40
C ASN A 307 -9.67 14.19 -8.97
N ASN A 308 -10.72 13.38 -8.76
CA ASN A 308 -11.01 12.74 -7.48
C ASN A 308 -10.95 11.20 -7.59
N GLN A 309 -10.43 10.68 -8.71
CA GLN A 309 -10.38 9.23 -8.99
C GLN A 309 -9.78 8.40 -7.86
N PRO A 310 -8.68 8.81 -7.19
CA PRO A 310 -8.16 8.03 -6.08
C PRO A 310 -9.16 7.84 -4.93
N ALA A 311 -9.91 8.87 -4.56
CA ALA A 311 -10.91 8.80 -3.50
C ALA A 311 -12.13 7.95 -3.91
N ASP A 312 -12.59 8.11 -5.16
CA ASP A 312 -13.68 7.29 -5.74
C ASP A 312 -13.34 5.79 -5.75
N ILE A 313 -12.13 5.45 -6.17
CA ILE A 313 -11.66 4.07 -6.15
C ILE A 313 -11.58 3.56 -4.70
N LEU A 314 -11.08 4.36 -3.76
CA LEU A 314 -11.06 3.98 -2.34
C LEU A 314 -12.48 3.72 -1.80
N ALA A 315 -13.46 4.55 -2.12
CA ALA A 315 -14.83 4.36 -1.65
C ALA A 315 -15.44 3.05 -2.19
N LYS A 316 -15.18 2.73 -3.46
CA LYS A 316 -15.74 1.54 -4.12
C LYS A 316 -14.97 0.25 -3.83
N HIS A 317 -13.66 0.33 -3.60
CA HIS A 317 -12.81 -0.84 -3.47
C HIS A 317 -13.21 -1.73 -2.28
N HIS A 318 -13.20 -3.05 -2.48
CA HIS A 318 -13.68 -4.03 -1.52
C HIS A 318 -13.01 -3.92 -0.15
N LEU A 319 -13.82 -4.03 0.91
CA LEU A 319 -13.41 -4.23 2.29
C LEU A 319 -13.79 -5.65 2.69
N GLN A 320 -12.92 -6.31 3.44
CA GLN A 320 -13.18 -7.68 3.92
C GLN A 320 -14.50 -7.74 4.72
N PRO A 321 -15.26 -8.84 4.69
CA PRO A 321 -16.61 -8.92 5.27
C PRO A 321 -16.71 -8.50 6.75
N ASN A 322 -15.63 -8.67 7.52
CA ASN A 322 -15.57 -8.32 8.94
C ASN A 322 -14.79 -7.02 9.22
N GLN A 323 -14.54 -6.20 8.20
CA GLN A 323 -13.75 -4.98 8.30
C GLN A 323 -14.56 -3.75 7.92
N SER A 324 -14.97 -2.97 8.93
CA SER A 324 -15.69 -1.71 8.74
C SER A 324 -14.78 -0.53 8.45
N PHE A 325 -13.47 -0.65 8.68
CA PHE A 325 -12.49 0.41 8.48
C PHE A 325 -11.14 -0.16 8.06
N LYS A 326 -10.48 0.47 7.09
CA LYS A 326 -9.12 0.16 6.66
C LYS A 326 -8.34 1.45 6.45
N PHE A 327 -7.21 1.57 7.13
CA PHE A 327 -6.25 2.64 6.88
C PHE A 327 -5.01 2.10 6.17
N HIS A 328 -4.52 2.89 5.23
CA HIS A 328 -3.35 2.64 4.42
C HIS A 328 -2.30 3.70 4.73
N TYR A 329 -1.23 3.29 5.40
CA TYR A 329 -0.07 4.15 5.67
C TYR A 329 0.82 4.36 4.43
N TYR A 330 0.58 3.59 3.38
CA TYR A 330 1.32 3.63 2.13
C TYR A 330 0.34 3.56 0.97
N VAL A 331 0.72 4.16 -0.16
CA VAL A 331 -0.10 4.19 -1.38
C VAL A 331 -0.56 2.76 -1.74
N PRO A 332 -1.87 2.48 -1.73
CA PRO A 332 -2.42 1.22 -2.21
C PRO A 332 -2.16 1.06 -3.71
N ALA A 333 -1.86 -0.17 -4.14
CA ALA A 333 -1.55 -0.45 -5.54
C ALA A 333 -2.69 -0.01 -6.48
N PHE A 334 -3.93 -0.20 -6.06
CA PHE A 334 -5.14 0.09 -6.83
C PHE A 334 -5.43 1.60 -7.05
N ILE A 335 -4.75 2.51 -6.34
CA ILE A 335 -4.83 3.97 -6.61
C ILE A 335 -3.50 4.57 -7.09
N THR A 336 -2.47 3.74 -7.32
CA THR A 336 -1.13 4.25 -7.68
C THR A 336 -1.14 4.93 -9.05
N SER A 337 -1.85 4.35 -10.02
CA SER A 337 -1.96 4.91 -11.37
C SER A 337 -2.69 6.25 -11.36
N THR A 338 -3.80 6.34 -10.63
CA THR A 338 -4.61 7.58 -10.57
C THR A 338 -3.89 8.71 -9.85
N LEU A 339 -3.11 8.40 -8.81
CA LEU A 339 -2.22 9.38 -8.18
C LEU A 339 -1.10 9.89 -9.11
N TYR A 340 -0.63 9.07 -10.05
CA TYR A 340 0.36 9.51 -11.05
C TYR A 340 -0.24 10.49 -12.06
N TYR A 341 -1.51 10.29 -12.43
CA TYR A 341 -2.21 11.16 -13.38
C TYR A 341 -2.69 12.49 -12.79
N ASP A 342 -2.64 12.63 -11.47
CA ASP A 342 -2.90 13.90 -10.77
C ASP A 342 -1.79 14.94 -11.01
N HIS A 343 -0.59 14.53 -11.47
CA HIS A 343 0.59 15.38 -11.67
C HIS A 343 0.84 15.81 -13.14
#